data_AF-A0A2B7WJ35-F1
#
_entry.id   AF-A0A2B7WJ35-F1
#
_cell.length_a   1.000
_cell.length_b   1.000
_cell.length_c   1.000
_cell.angle_alpha   90.00
_cell.angle_beta   90.00
_cell.angle_gamma   90.00
#
_symmetry.space_group_name_H-M   'P 1'
#
loop_
_entity.id
_entity.type
_entity.pdbx_description
1 polymer ?
#
loop_
_entity_poly.entity_id
_entity_poly.type
_entity_poly.pdbx_seq_one_letter_code
_entity_poly.pdbx_strand_id
1 'polypeptide(L)'
;MDPLVEIYQRSLFQKRIETAMRKQTVTDCSHGTVVRFRDIVHQNHMSNVEHTVHDLHDTLKPYYKVAQKRFVDSVCMQAVDYHLITGPQTPLKQFSPAFVQGLSAEQLGEITGEDPKLKRKRVQLRKEISELEAGRKILL
;
A
#
# COMPACT_ATOMS: atom_id res chain seq x y z
N MET A 1 23.23 -12.57 6.16
CA MET A 1 21.87 -13.00 5.74
C MET A 1 20.86 -12.31 6.63
N ASP A 2 19.69 -11.91 6.10
CA ASP A 2 18.60 -11.33 6.90
C ASP A 2 18.12 -12.36 7.95
N PRO A 3 18.09 -12.03 9.26
CA PRO A 3 17.65 -12.95 10.33
C PRO A 3 16.26 -13.54 10.08
N LEU A 4 15.36 -12.82 9.43
CA LEU A 4 14.02 -13.30 9.12
C LEU A 4 14.04 -14.45 8.12
N VAL A 5 14.93 -14.38 7.12
CA VAL A 5 15.06 -15.44 6.11
C VAL A 5 15.51 -16.74 6.78
N GLU A 6 16.47 -16.66 7.69
CA GLU A 6 16.99 -17.83 8.42
C GLU A 6 15.93 -18.46 9.33
N ILE A 7 15.13 -17.64 10.04
CA ILE A 7 14.01 -18.12 10.85
C ILE A 7 12.98 -18.88 9.98
N TYR A 8 12.65 -18.34 8.81
CA TYR A 8 11.71 -18.98 7.89
C TYR A 8 12.28 -20.26 7.27
N GLN A 9 13.57 -20.30 6.94
CA GLN A 9 14.25 -21.51 6.45
C GLN A 9 14.18 -22.64 7.48
N ARG A 10 14.53 -22.36 8.74
CA ARG A 10 14.44 -23.34 9.84
C ARG A 10 13.01 -23.86 10.01
N SER A 11 12.00 -22.99 9.91
CA SER A 11 10.60 -23.39 9.99
C SER A 11 10.16 -24.31 8.85
N LEU A 12 10.61 -24.07 7.62
CA LEU A 12 10.29 -24.94 6.47
C LEU A 12 10.96 -26.31 6.59
N PHE A 13 12.22 -26.34 7.00
CA PHE A 13 12.95 -27.57 7.25
C PHE A 13 12.26 -28.42 8.31
N GLN A 14 11.89 -27.81 9.45
CA GLN A 14 11.13 -28.46 10.52
C GLN A 14 9.83 -29.09 9.99
N LYS A 15 9.04 -28.32 9.22
CA LYS A 15 7.78 -28.81 8.63
C LYS A 15 7.99 -29.95 7.65
N ARG A 16 9.08 -29.93 6.88
CA ARG A 16 9.38 -31.01 5.92
C ARG A 16 9.73 -32.29 6.65
N ILE A 17 10.61 -32.23 7.66
CA ILE A 17 10.92 -33.38 8.52
C ILE A 17 9.64 -33.91 9.18
N GLU A 18 8.82 -33.04 9.76
CA GLU A 18 7.56 -33.44 10.38
C GLU A 18 6.63 -34.14 9.40
N THR A 19 6.48 -33.61 8.18
CA THR A 19 5.66 -34.21 7.11
C THR A 19 6.21 -35.57 6.67
N ALA A 20 7.53 -35.70 6.57
CA ALA A 20 8.18 -36.95 6.22
C ALA A 20 7.99 -38.00 7.34
N MET A 21 8.14 -37.61 8.60
CA MET A 21 7.98 -38.49 9.76
C MET A 21 6.52 -38.91 9.99
N ARG A 22 5.56 -38.02 9.71
CA ARG A 22 4.12 -38.30 9.81
C ARG A 22 3.68 -39.51 8.97
N LYS A 23 4.38 -39.82 7.88
CA LYS A 23 4.08 -41.02 7.06
C LYS A 23 4.42 -42.34 7.76
N GLN A 24 5.28 -42.31 8.77
CA GLN A 24 5.80 -43.48 9.48
C GLN A 24 5.31 -43.55 10.94
N THR A 25 4.40 -42.66 11.31
CA THR A 25 3.86 -42.65 12.67
C THR A 25 2.95 -43.83 12.91
N VAL A 26 3.07 -44.41 14.09
CA VAL A 26 2.15 -45.41 14.65
C VAL A 26 1.39 -44.73 15.79
N THR A 27 0.08 -44.92 15.85
CA THR A 27 -0.70 -44.48 17.01
C THR A 27 -0.61 -45.55 18.08
N ASP A 28 0.12 -45.25 19.14
CA ASP A 28 0.15 -46.04 20.35
C ASP A 28 -0.91 -45.49 21.32
N CYS A 29 -1.88 -46.32 21.69
CA CYS A 29 -2.97 -45.95 22.59
C CYS A 29 -2.47 -45.42 23.95
N SER A 30 -1.24 -45.77 24.36
CA SER A 30 -0.62 -45.33 25.63
C SER A 30 0.28 -44.08 25.53
N HIS A 31 0.92 -43.85 24.37
CA HIS A 31 1.94 -42.82 24.21
C HIS A 31 1.64 -41.82 23.07
N GLY A 32 0.46 -41.93 22.46
CA GLY A 32 0.04 -41.06 21.38
C GLY A 32 0.72 -41.43 20.05
N THR A 33 1.14 -40.43 19.29
CA THR A 33 1.74 -40.64 17.96
C THR A 33 3.25 -40.88 18.11
N VAL A 34 3.71 -42.08 17.80
CA VAL A 34 5.11 -42.50 17.97
C VAL A 34 5.76 -42.90 16.64
N VAL A 35 7.08 -42.76 16.53
CA VAL A 35 7.87 -43.22 15.37
C VAL A 35 8.91 -44.21 15.86
N ARG A 36 9.04 -45.36 15.18
CA ARG A 36 10.04 -46.36 15.55
C ARG A 36 11.42 -45.86 15.13
N PHE A 37 12.41 -45.99 16.01
CA PHE A 37 13.77 -45.51 15.77
C PHE A 37 14.38 -46.04 14.45
N ARG A 38 14.13 -47.32 14.12
CA ARG A 38 14.59 -47.92 12.86
C ARG A 38 14.05 -47.22 11.62
N ASP A 39 12.84 -46.67 11.68
CA ASP A 39 12.18 -46.04 10.52
C ASP A 39 12.81 -44.67 10.21
N ILE A 40 13.42 -44.02 11.22
CA ILE A 40 14.16 -42.74 11.10
C ILE A 40 15.41 -42.93 10.24
N VAL A 41 16.15 -44.03 10.43
CA VAL A 41 17.44 -44.27 9.77
C VAL A 41 17.28 -44.59 8.28
N HIS A 42 16.14 -45.17 7.87
CA HIS A 42 15.86 -45.56 6.48
C HIS A 42 15.38 -44.38 5.59
N GLN A 43 15.11 -43.20 6.14
CA GLN A 43 14.64 -42.05 5.35
C GLN A 43 15.74 -41.34 4.53
N ASN A 44 17.01 -41.67 4.74
CA ASN A 44 18.14 -40.98 4.09
C ASN A 44 18.40 -41.41 2.63
N HIS A 45 17.40 -41.93 1.90
CA HIS A 45 17.58 -42.40 0.52
C HIS A 45 16.88 -41.48 -0.50
N MET A 46 16.95 -40.15 -0.30
CA MET A 46 16.55 -39.21 -1.36
C MET A 46 17.67 -39.11 -2.40
N SER A 47 17.27 -38.96 -3.66
CA SER A 47 18.23 -38.72 -4.75
C SER A 47 18.93 -37.37 -4.55
N ASN A 48 20.20 -37.28 -4.96
CA ASN A 48 20.95 -36.02 -4.95
C ASN A 48 20.21 -34.87 -5.67
N VAL A 49 19.46 -35.21 -6.72
CA VAL A 49 18.63 -34.25 -7.46
C VAL A 49 17.47 -33.74 -6.61
N GLU A 50 16.77 -34.62 -5.90
CA GLU A 50 15.64 -34.26 -5.04
C GLU A 50 16.09 -33.42 -3.85
N HIS A 51 17.25 -33.73 -3.26
CA HIS A 51 17.88 -32.90 -2.25
C HIS A 51 18.15 -31.48 -2.77
N THR A 52 18.75 -31.36 -3.95
CA THR A 52 19.06 -30.05 -4.55
C THR A 52 17.80 -29.22 -4.82
N VAL A 53 16.74 -29.84 -5.34
CA VAL A 53 15.45 -29.17 -5.58
C VAL A 53 14.84 -28.68 -4.27
N HIS A 54 14.87 -29.52 -3.24
CA HIS A 54 14.36 -29.20 -1.91
C HIS A 54 15.09 -28.04 -1.24
N ASP A 55 16.41 -27.98 -1.38
CA ASP A 55 17.26 -26.92 -0.83
C ASP A 55 17.04 -25.59 -1.55
N LEU A 56 16.92 -25.61 -2.89
CA LEU A 56 16.58 -24.43 -3.68
C LEU A 56 15.21 -23.88 -3.28
N HIS A 57 14.20 -24.76 -3.17
CA HIS A 57 12.86 -24.34 -2.77
C HIS A 57 12.85 -23.74 -1.36
N ASP A 58 13.54 -24.36 -0.40
CA ASP A 58 13.61 -23.85 0.97
C ASP A 58 14.43 -22.57 1.11
N THR A 59 15.30 -22.28 0.14
CA THR A 59 16.01 -21.02 0.08
C THR A 59 15.16 -19.92 -0.55
N LEU A 60 14.54 -20.20 -1.70
CA LEU A 60 13.80 -19.20 -2.47
C LEU A 60 12.47 -18.80 -1.82
N LYS A 61 11.76 -19.74 -1.18
CA LYS A 61 10.44 -19.46 -0.59
C LYS A 61 10.48 -18.44 0.55
N PRO A 62 11.37 -18.58 1.56
CA PRO A 62 11.60 -17.56 2.59
C PRO A 62 12.04 -16.22 2.01
N TYR A 63 12.96 -16.24 1.05
CA TYR A 63 13.47 -15.04 0.41
C TYR A 63 12.34 -14.25 -0.25
N TYR A 64 11.52 -14.93 -1.07
CA TYR A 64 10.38 -14.30 -1.75
C TYR A 64 9.40 -13.68 -0.74
N LYS A 65 9.10 -14.40 0.36
CA LYS A 65 8.21 -13.89 1.41
C LYS A 65 8.72 -12.61 2.06
N VAL A 66 10.01 -12.53 2.35
CA VAL A 66 10.62 -11.33 2.95
C VAL A 66 10.72 -10.21 1.91
N ALA A 67 11.12 -10.52 0.68
CA ALA A 67 11.21 -9.55 -0.41
C ALA A 67 9.85 -8.91 -0.71
N GLN A 68 8.76 -9.69 -0.74
CA GLN A 68 7.41 -9.17 -0.94
C GLN A 68 7.01 -8.16 0.14
N LYS A 69 7.27 -8.46 1.41
CA LYS A 69 6.97 -7.54 2.51
C LYS A 69 7.77 -6.24 2.38
N ARG A 70 9.08 -6.37 2.17
CA ARG A 70 9.98 -5.21 1.98
C ARG A 70 9.56 -4.36 0.78
N PHE A 71 9.10 -4.97 -0.30
CA PHE A 71 8.60 -4.26 -1.46
C PHE A 71 7.37 -3.42 -1.12
N VAL A 72 6.37 -4.02 -0.47
CA VAL A 72 5.16 -3.29 -0.05
C VAL A 72 5.52 -2.15 0.90
N ASP A 73 6.36 -2.41 1.90
CA ASP A 73 6.81 -1.38 2.85
C ASP A 73 7.54 -0.25 2.12
N SER A 74 8.39 -0.57 1.15
CA SER A 74 9.15 0.43 0.38
C SER A 74 8.22 1.27 -0.50
N VAL A 75 7.23 0.68 -1.15
CA VAL A 75 6.24 1.42 -1.95
C VAL A 75 5.43 2.35 -1.05
N CYS A 76 4.92 1.85 0.08
CA CYS A 76 4.15 2.66 1.02
C CYS A 76 4.98 3.82 1.60
N MET A 77 6.22 3.55 2.04
CA MET A 77 7.04 4.56 2.70
C MET A 77 7.68 5.54 1.71
N GLN A 78 8.21 5.07 0.59
CA GLN A 78 8.94 5.93 -0.34
C GLN A 78 8.01 6.53 -1.38
N ALA A 79 7.23 5.71 -2.09
CA ALA A 79 6.41 6.20 -3.17
C ALA A 79 5.20 6.98 -2.65
N VAL A 80 4.49 6.44 -1.65
CA VAL A 80 3.27 7.09 -1.15
C VAL A 80 3.61 8.16 -0.13
N ASP A 81 4.17 7.80 1.02
CA ASP A 81 4.38 8.78 2.10
C ASP A 81 5.34 9.89 1.68
N TYR A 82 6.56 9.54 1.27
CA TYR A 82 7.55 10.56 0.93
C TYR A 82 7.19 11.33 -0.35
N HIS A 83 7.00 10.66 -1.49
CA HIS A 83 6.82 11.38 -2.75
C HIS A 83 5.43 12.03 -2.92
N LEU A 84 4.36 11.44 -2.39
CA LEU A 84 3.00 11.99 -2.57
C LEU A 84 2.52 12.84 -1.40
N ILE A 85 3.09 12.73 -0.19
CA ILE A 85 2.53 13.40 0.99
C ILE A 85 3.52 14.35 1.64
N THR A 86 4.63 13.84 2.17
CA THR A 86 5.50 14.60 3.10
C THR A 86 6.65 15.32 2.42
N GLY A 87 7.10 14.81 1.28
CA GLY A 87 8.29 15.26 0.56
C GLY A 87 8.24 16.72 0.09
N PRO A 88 9.38 17.29 -0.31
CA PRO A 88 9.46 18.67 -0.76
C PRO A 88 8.72 18.91 -2.08
N GLN A 89 8.72 17.93 -2.98
CA GLN A 89 8.03 17.98 -4.28
C GLN A 89 6.66 17.28 -4.26
N THR A 90 6.07 17.12 -3.07
CA THR A 90 4.74 16.54 -2.96
C THR A 90 3.72 17.34 -3.78
N PRO A 91 2.83 16.67 -4.54
CA PRO A 91 1.75 17.35 -5.24
C PRO A 91 0.84 18.14 -4.30
N LEU A 92 0.75 17.75 -3.02
CA LEU A 92 -0.06 18.47 -2.03
C LEU A 92 0.48 19.88 -1.72
N LYS A 93 1.77 20.13 -1.94
CA LYS A 93 2.38 21.46 -1.73
C LYS A 93 2.31 22.37 -2.96
N GLN A 94 1.72 21.90 -4.07
CA GLN A 94 1.55 22.73 -5.26
C GLN A 94 0.61 23.91 -4.99
N PHE A 95 -0.45 23.69 -4.20
CA PHE A 95 -1.30 24.78 -3.72
C PHE A 95 -0.71 25.36 -2.42
N SER A 96 0.03 26.46 -2.56
CA SER A 96 0.71 27.13 -1.44
C SER A 96 0.47 28.64 -1.48
N PRO A 97 0.69 29.37 -0.36
CA PRO A 97 0.60 30.83 -0.36
C PRO A 97 1.52 31.48 -1.40
N ALA A 98 2.71 30.92 -1.61
CA ALA A 98 3.65 31.38 -2.63
C ALA A 98 3.11 31.19 -4.05
N PHE A 99 2.45 30.05 -4.30
CA PHE A 99 1.74 29.81 -5.57
C PHE A 99 0.64 30.85 -5.79
N VAL A 100 -0.21 31.09 -4.78
CA VAL A 100 -1.31 32.08 -4.87
C VAL A 100 -0.77 33.49 -5.10
N GLN A 101 0.31 33.87 -4.39
CA GLN A 101 0.95 35.18 -4.56
C GLN A 101 1.58 35.36 -5.95
N GLY A 102 2.01 34.28 -6.59
CA GLY A 102 2.58 34.30 -7.93
C GLY A 102 1.56 34.39 -9.06
N LEU A 103 0.25 34.29 -8.78
CA LEU A 103 -0.79 34.38 -9.82
C LEU A 103 -0.91 35.80 -10.36
N SER A 104 -0.94 35.93 -11.68
CA SER A 104 -1.25 37.20 -12.34
C SER A 104 -2.72 37.59 -12.15
N ALA A 105 -3.03 38.87 -12.34
CA ALA A 105 -4.41 39.37 -12.27
C ALA A 105 -5.34 38.68 -13.28
N GLU A 106 -4.82 38.28 -14.45
CA GLU A 106 -5.55 37.55 -15.47
C GLU A 106 -5.87 36.11 -15.00
N GLN A 107 -4.87 35.36 -14.53
CA GLN A 107 -5.07 34.01 -14.00
C GLN A 107 -6.00 33.99 -12.78
N LEU A 108 -5.87 34.97 -11.89
CA LEU A 108 -6.79 35.12 -10.76
C LEU A 108 -8.20 35.45 -11.26
N GLY A 109 -8.31 36.27 -12.29
CA GLY A 109 -9.56 36.60 -12.98
C GLY A 109 -10.20 35.38 -13.65
N GLU A 110 -9.44 34.40 -14.12
CA GLU A 110 -9.99 33.14 -14.64
C GLU A 110 -10.48 32.22 -13.52
N ILE A 111 -9.72 32.10 -12.43
CA ILE A 111 -10.03 31.18 -11.32
C ILE A 111 -11.19 31.71 -10.46
N THR A 112 -11.18 33.01 -10.17
CA THR A 112 -12.17 33.69 -9.31
C THR A 112 -13.24 34.44 -10.09
N GLY A 113 -13.08 34.53 -11.41
CA GLY A 113 -13.99 35.21 -12.30
C GLY A 113 -15.36 34.58 -12.26
N GLU A 114 -16.36 35.44 -12.13
CA GLU A 114 -17.74 34.98 -12.28
C GLU A 114 -18.05 34.67 -13.74
N ASP A 115 -18.87 33.64 -13.94
CA ASP A 115 -19.45 33.34 -15.24
C ASP A 115 -20.05 34.63 -15.84
N PRO A 116 -19.71 34.98 -17.09
CA PRO A 116 -20.23 36.17 -17.76
C PRO A 116 -21.76 36.29 -17.71
N LYS A 117 -22.50 35.18 -17.73
CA LYS A 117 -23.97 35.15 -17.60
C LYS A 117 -24.42 35.59 -16.20
N LEU A 118 -23.76 35.11 -15.15
CA LEU A 118 -24.04 35.52 -13.77
C LEU A 118 -23.69 36.99 -13.54
N LYS A 119 -22.57 37.45 -14.11
CA LYS A 119 -22.16 38.85 -14.06
C LYS A 119 -23.21 39.76 -14.71
N ARG A 120 -23.70 39.41 -15.91
CA ARG A 120 -24.79 40.13 -16.60
C ARG A 120 -26.08 40.12 -15.79
N LYS A 121 -26.48 38.96 -15.26
CA LYS A 121 -27.71 38.82 -14.46
C LYS A 121 -27.66 39.70 -13.20
N ARG A 122 -26.52 39.77 -12.52
CA ARG A 122 -26.34 40.65 -11.36
C ARG A 122 -26.47 42.13 -11.74
N VAL A 123 -25.85 42.55 -12.84
CA VAL A 123 -25.96 43.94 -13.31
C VAL A 123 -27.41 44.28 -13.59
N GLN A 124 -28.14 43.39 -14.26
CA GLN A 124 -29.57 43.56 -14.54
C GLN A 124 -30.39 43.67 -13.25
N LEU A 125 -30.21 42.75 -12.30
CA LEU A 125 -30.94 42.76 -11.03
C LEU A 125 -30.62 44.00 -10.18
N ARG A 126 -29.36 44.45 -10.15
CA ARG A 126 -28.99 45.69 -9.44
C ARG A 126 -29.67 46.92 -10.04
N LYS A 127 -29.78 46.96 -11.37
CA LYS A 127 -30.51 48.02 -12.07
C LYS A 127 -32.00 47.98 -11.70
N GLU A 128 -32.62 46.82 -11.77
CA GLU A 128 -34.03 46.63 -11.41
C GLU A 128 -34.32 47.03 -9.95
N ILE A 129 -33.46 46.63 -9.01
CA ILE A 129 -33.55 47.07 -7.60
C ILE A 129 -33.48 48.59 -7.50
N SER A 130 -32.51 49.24 -8.18
CA SER A 130 -32.36 50.70 -8.14
C SER A 130 -33.59 51.43 -8.72
N GLU A 131 -34.17 50.91 -9.79
CA GLU A 131 -35.36 51.48 -10.42
C GLU A 131 -36.60 51.33 -9.50
N LEU A 132 -36.77 50.15 -8.90
CA LEU A 132 -37.85 49.89 -7.95
C LEU A 132 -37.70 50.74 -6.68
N GLU A 133 -36.49 50.94 -6.17
CA GLU A 133 -36.23 51.81 -5.01
C GLU A 133 -36.52 53.28 -5.31
N ALA A 134 -36.17 53.77 -6.51
CA ALA A 134 -36.50 55.11 -6.94
C ALA A 134 -38.03 55.30 -7.04
N GLY A 135 -38.73 54.34 -7.67
CA GLY A 135 -40.19 54.35 -7.72
C GLY A 135 -40.83 54.36 -6.33
N ARG A 136 -40.34 53.52 -5.40
CA ARG A 136 -40.83 53.47 -4.02
C ARG A 136 -40.66 54.81 -3.30
N LYS A 137 -39.55 55.54 -3.52
CA LYS A 137 -39.30 56.86 -2.90
C LYS A 137 -40.20 57.97 -3.44
N ILE A 138 -40.77 57.81 -4.64
CA ILE A 138 -41.71 58.79 -5.22
C ILE A 138 -43.13 58.56 -4.69
N LEU A 139 -43.45 57.31 -4.33
CA LEU A 139 -44.77 56.91 -3.83
C LEU A 139 -44.94 57.10 -2.31
N LEU A 140 -43.87 57.38 -1.58
CA LEU A 140 -43.84 57.71 -0.15
C LEU A 140 -43.56 59.19 0.04
#